data_AF-A0A976IPI1-F1
#
_entry.id   AF-A0A976IPI1-F1
#
_cell.length_a   1.000
_cell.length_b   1.000
_cell.length_c   1.000
_cell.angle_alpha   90.00
_cell.angle_beta   90.00
_cell.angle_gamma   90.00
#
_symmetry.space_group_name_H-M   'P 1'
#
loop_
_entity.id
_entity.type
_entity.pdbx_description
1 polymer ?
#
loop_
_entity_poly.entity_id
_entity_poly.type
_entity_poly.pdbx_seq_one_letter_code
_entity_poly.pdbx_strand_id
1 'polypeptide(L)'
;MILLKRLAAVFWLLSLFLTHPCFAATITTDDQQIQTLAASPQWHRLLHYEPGFSGHRVESQVDDARFFLAADGKHNPVAELKATLAAFYAALTEPGEEQLNQHAMCRFPARWQFLHEQLKLPLPPLTQQQCPEFNQWMNTLKPHSISLIFASSYLNSPSSMFGHTFLRVDPANVETGSTWLSYAINFGAELNSDDNSLLYAYKGLFGGYPGFFSVIRYYEKIKEYSRIENRDLWEYNLNLTPAETRTMISHLWELRDVIFDYYFFDENCSYRLLELLEVARPGTSLRDEFGARAIPIDTVRAVIDGGFVASVTYRPSVATLLEHDVNRLSDGHQLLAWQLAHRRMQPDDPRLTELDPAARARIYSAAYEYLRYLELENPRTPAMAQYSLDLLKAVSRLPLKKTTPPTPAVPPEEGHKTLLVGLTGGEQADTGFADLRMRLSYHDLADNRAGYLDGAAINIGELRLRKRESDSIQIEQLNVVDINSHAPRTLFLNPITWRVKAGLERIYSDSDDDLAAQVHGGAGVTYGLGDQVLVYGMAMARLEYNALLDHNWGPGLGALAGSLIYLPLGTLQLESSFYQYTDGLERYQHQLIQNIPIGRDNAVRLSASHQKQVDTRFDEFSLEFRHYF
;
A
#
# COMPACT_ATOMS: atom_id res chain seq x y z
N MET A 1 -25.91 45.66 79.77
CA MET A 1 -26.23 45.35 78.35
C MET A 1 -24.97 45.30 77.45
N ILE A 2 -23.82 44.85 77.98
CA ILE A 2 -22.53 44.74 77.24
C ILE A 2 -21.98 43.30 77.29
N LEU A 3 -22.46 42.46 78.22
CA LEU A 3 -22.07 41.05 78.32
C LEU A 3 -22.71 40.13 77.28
N LEU A 4 -23.90 40.45 76.77
CA LEU A 4 -24.60 39.61 75.78
C LEU A 4 -24.04 39.74 74.35
N LYS A 5 -23.29 40.81 74.03
CA LYS A 5 -22.71 41.00 72.68
C LYS A 5 -21.39 40.26 72.46
N ARG A 6 -20.74 39.76 73.53
CA ARG A 6 -19.47 39.00 73.42
C ARG A 6 -19.66 37.48 73.29
N LEU A 7 -20.85 36.95 73.65
CA LEU A 7 -21.16 35.53 73.50
C LEU A 7 -21.61 35.14 72.07
N ALA A 8 -22.13 36.09 71.28
CA ALA A 8 -22.51 35.83 69.88
C ALA A 8 -21.30 35.75 68.93
N ALA A 9 -20.18 36.41 69.26
CA ALA A 9 -18.96 36.40 68.44
C ALA A 9 -18.17 35.08 68.57
N VAL A 10 -18.26 34.41 69.72
CA VAL A 10 -17.57 33.12 69.96
C VAL A 10 -18.29 31.97 69.25
N PHE A 11 -19.62 32.04 69.09
CA PHE A 11 -20.38 31.01 68.38
C PHE A 11 -20.23 31.08 66.85
N TRP A 12 -19.97 32.28 66.29
CA TRP A 12 -19.69 32.47 64.85
C TRP A 12 -18.24 32.13 64.45
N LEU A 13 -17.29 32.14 65.40
CA LEU A 13 -15.91 31.72 65.16
C LEU A 13 -15.71 30.19 65.27
N LEU A 14 -16.63 29.48 65.95
CA LEU A 14 -16.59 28.01 66.07
C LEU A 14 -17.35 27.28 64.94
N SER A 15 -18.20 27.96 64.18
CA SER A 15 -18.87 27.39 63.00
C SER A 15 -18.07 27.51 61.70
N LEU A 16 -16.96 28.24 61.68
CA LEU A 16 -16.05 28.40 60.53
C LEU A 16 -14.96 27.33 60.42
N PHE A 17 -14.93 26.36 61.36
CA PHE A 17 -13.95 25.25 61.37
C PHE A 17 -14.55 23.88 61.00
N LEU A 18 -15.80 23.82 60.54
CA LEU A 18 -16.34 22.63 59.87
C LEU A 18 -16.00 22.70 58.37
N THR A 19 -14.70 22.71 58.06
CA THR A 19 -14.26 22.29 56.73
C THR A 19 -14.49 20.80 56.65
N HIS A 20 -15.44 20.39 55.80
CA HIS A 20 -15.50 19.00 55.38
C HIS A 20 -14.11 18.63 54.85
N PRO A 21 -13.45 17.58 55.37
CA PRO A 21 -12.30 17.04 54.68
C PRO A 21 -12.85 16.50 53.36
N CYS A 22 -12.65 17.27 52.30
CA CYS A 22 -12.68 16.74 50.95
C CYS A 22 -11.56 15.70 50.94
N PHE A 23 -11.91 14.43 51.16
CA PHE A 23 -11.02 13.31 50.90
C PHE A 23 -10.74 13.35 49.40
N ALA A 24 -9.73 14.11 49.00
CA ALA A 24 -9.04 13.86 47.75
C ALA A 24 -8.46 12.45 47.92
N ALA A 25 -9.14 11.46 47.33
CA ALA A 25 -8.63 10.11 47.24
C ALA A 25 -7.27 10.19 46.55
N THR A 26 -6.21 10.15 47.34
CA THR A 26 -4.85 10.07 46.83
C THR A 26 -4.71 8.67 46.27
N ILE A 27 -4.65 8.56 44.95
CA ILE A 27 -4.39 7.31 44.26
C ILE A 27 -2.99 6.87 44.72
N THR A 28 -2.95 5.91 45.64
CA THR A 28 -1.72 5.28 46.10
C THR A 28 -1.48 4.08 45.21
N THR A 29 -1.05 4.33 43.98
CA THR A 29 -0.52 3.27 43.12
C THR A 29 0.88 2.92 43.60
N ASP A 30 1.13 1.64 43.84
CA ASP A 30 2.44 1.13 44.19
C ASP A 30 3.44 1.40 43.04
N ASP A 31 4.61 1.96 43.37
CA ASP A 31 5.66 2.29 42.39
C ASP A 31 6.11 1.04 41.62
N GLN A 32 6.13 -0.14 42.26
CA GLN A 32 6.47 -1.39 41.58
C GLN A 32 5.40 -1.80 40.54
N GLN A 33 4.12 -1.57 40.85
CA GLN A 33 3.02 -1.82 39.91
C GLN A 33 3.09 -0.87 38.72
N ILE A 34 3.42 0.40 38.94
CA ILE A 34 3.62 1.40 37.87
C ILE A 34 4.77 0.98 36.96
N GLN A 35 5.91 0.57 37.51
CA GLN A 35 7.06 0.09 36.72
C GLN A 35 6.69 -1.13 35.86
N THR A 36 6.00 -2.10 36.46
CA THR A 36 5.56 -3.32 35.76
C THR A 36 4.61 -3.00 34.62
N LEU A 37 3.64 -2.10 34.86
CA LEU A 37 2.65 -1.71 33.87
C LEU A 37 3.26 -0.85 32.75
N ALA A 38 4.16 0.05 33.11
CA ALA A 38 4.90 0.88 32.17
C ALA A 38 5.79 0.06 31.22
N ALA A 39 6.27 -1.10 31.65
CA ALA A 39 7.04 -2.04 30.81
C ALA A 39 6.15 -3.03 30.04
N SER A 40 4.82 -2.96 30.19
CA SER A 40 3.92 -3.92 29.55
C SER A 40 3.81 -3.69 28.04
N PRO A 41 3.69 -4.75 27.22
CA PRO A 41 3.55 -4.60 25.77
C PRO A 41 2.35 -3.75 25.37
N GLN A 42 1.25 -3.82 26.10
CA GLN A 42 0.04 -3.06 25.77
C GLN A 42 0.21 -1.56 26.01
N TRP A 43 0.90 -1.17 27.09
CA TRP A 43 1.23 0.24 27.32
C TRP A 43 2.17 0.76 26.23
N HIS A 44 3.14 -0.06 25.83
CA HIS A 44 4.05 0.28 24.74
C HIS A 44 3.33 0.47 23.41
N ARG A 45 2.40 -0.41 23.05
CA ARG A 45 1.60 -0.27 21.82
C ARG A 45 0.73 0.98 21.81
N LEU A 46 0.06 1.31 22.92
CA LEU A 46 -0.74 2.54 23.04
C LEU A 46 0.09 3.83 22.90
N LEU A 47 1.40 3.74 23.07
CA LEU A 47 2.34 4.84 22.94
C LEU A 47 3.28 4.69 21.74
N HIS A 48 3.10 3.67 20.90
CA HIS A 48 3.97 3.34 19.77
C HIS A 48 5.46 3.25 20.14
N TYR A 49 5.78 2.70 21.32
CA TYR A 49 7.16 2.47 21.73
C TYR A 49 7.75 1.27 21.01
N GLU A 50 8.90 1.48 20.37
CA GLU A 50 9.75 0.44 19.80
C GLU A 50 11.12 0.40 20.49
N PRO A 51 11.86 -0.72 20.42
CA PRO A 51 13.24 -0.75 20.86
C PRO A 51 14.08 0.27 20.08
N GLY A 52 14.71 1.22 20.77
CA GLY A 52 15.61 2.19 20.14
C GLY A 52 16.87 1.53 19.58
N PHE A 53 17.66 2.27 18.78
CA PHE A 53 18.81 1.75 18.02
C PHE A 53 19.84 0.93 18.84
N SER A 54 20.00 1.20 20.14
CA SER A 54 20.91 0.47 21.04
C SER A 54 20.26 -0.75 21.73
N GLY A 55 18.96 -1.00 21.53
CA GLY A 55 18.19 -2.08 22.14
C GLY A 55 17.94 -1.94 23.66
N HIS A 56 18.57 -0.98 24.32
CA HIS A 56 18.52 -0.81 25.79
C HIS A 56 17.48 0.21 26.29
N ARG A 57 16.91 0.98 25.37
CA ARG A 57 15.87 1.99 25.66
C ARG A 57 14.75 1.83 24.65
N VAL A 58 13.55 2.18 25.07
CA VAL A 58 12.41 2.30 24.16
C VAL A 58 12.25 3.75 23.73
N GLU A 59 11.76 3.94 22.52
CA GLU A 59 11.48 5.25 21.94
C GLU A 59 10.17 5.19 21.19
N SER A 60 9.32 6.20 21.36
CA SER A 60 8.04 6.25 20.66
C SER A 60 8.27 6.73 19.25
N GLN A 61 7.64 6.04 18.29
CA GLN A 61 7.61 6.46 16.89
C GLN A 61 6.67 7.65 16.64
N VAL A 62 6.02 8.20 17.67
CA VAL A 62 5.24 9.44 17.55
C VAL A 62 6.18 10.65 17.63
N ASP A 63 6.13 11.52 16.64
CA ASP A 63 7.00 12.71 16.55
C ASP A 63 6.36 13.97 17.12
N ASP A 64 5.03 13.97 17.25
CA ASP A 64 4.31 15.08 17.85
C ASP A 64 4.40 15.09 19.38
N ALA A 65 5.15 16.05 19.93
CA ALA A 65 5.28 16.27 21.37
C ALA A 65 3.94 16.46 22.08
N ARG A 66 2.88 16.93 21.38
CA ARG A 66 1.55 17.09 21.97
C ARG A 66 0.99 15.76 22.41
N PHE A 67 1.32 14.64 21.77
CA PHE A 67 0.80 13.30 22.09
C PHE A 67 1.16 12.82 23.50
N PHE A 68 2.27 13.30 24.06
CA PHE A 68 2.73 12.95 25.39
C PHE A 68 2.24 13.94 26.44
N LEU A 69 1.96 13.44 27.64
CA LEU A 69 1.60 14.24 28.81
C LEU A 69 2.84 14.56 29.66
N ALA A 70 3.86 13.70 29.64
CA ALA A 70 5.16 13.96 30.24
C ALA A 70 6.12 14.61 29.22
N ALA A 71 6.97 15.53 29.69
CA ALA A 71 7.94 16.21 28.83
C ALA A 71 8.99 15.26 28.22
N ASP A 72 9.35 14.18 28.93
CA ASP A 72 10.22 13.11 28.46
C ASP A 72 9.44 11.84 28.04
N GLY A 73 8.13 11.99 27.82
CA GLY A 73 7.23 10.89 27.49
C GLY A 73 7.65 10.12 26.24
N LYS A 74 8.28 10.75 25.23
CA LYS A 74 8.78 10.03 24.04
C LYS A 74 9.80 8.92 24.35
N HIS A 75 10.50 8.97 25.50
CA HIS A 75 11.53 7.99 25.86
C HIS A 75 11.36 7.40 27.27
N ASN A 76 10.33 7.80 28.00
CA ASN A 76 10.13 7.41 29.39
C ASN A 76 8.69 6.91 29.65
N PRO A 77 8.44 5.60 29.42
CA PRO A 77 7.12 5.00 29.60
C PRO A 77 6.55 5.19 31.02
N VAL A 78 7.43 5.22 32.03
CA VAL A 78 7.06 5.37 33.44
C VAL A 78 6.58 6.79 33.72
N ALA A 79 7.32 7.80 33.25
CA ALA A 79 6.92 9.20 33.41
C ALA A 79 5.61 9.48 32.69
N GLU A 80 5.44 8.98 31.47
CA GLU A 80 4.21 9.14 30.69
C GLU A 80 3.01 8.49 31.39
N LEU A 81 3.18 7.30 31.98
CA LEU A 81 2.11 6.62 32.72
C LEU A 81 1.70 7.43 33.96
N LYS A 82 2.67 7.91 34.75
CA LYS A 82 2.41 8.76 35.93
C LYS A 82 1.71 10.06 35.54
N ALA A 83 2.15 10.72 34.47
CA ALA A 83 1.53 11.94 33.95
C ALA A 83 0.11 11.67 33.43
N THR A 84 -0.11 10.54 32.75
CA THR A 84 -1.44 10.11 32.28
C THR A 84 -2.41 9.92 33.44
N LEU A 85 -1.99 9.21 34.49
CA LEU A 85 -2.81 9.03 35.70
C LEU A 85 -3.14 10.37 36.35
N ALA A 86 -2.16 11.28 36.52
CA ALA A 86 -2.42 12.59 37.10
C ALA A 86 -3.41 13.41 36.27
N ALA A 87 -3.28 13.38 34.94
CA ALA A 87 -4.11 14.15 34.02
C ALA A 87 -5.57 13.67 33.99
N PHE A 88 -5.86 12.39 34.21
CA PHE A 88 -7.24 11.89 34.29
C PHE A 88 -8.03 12.41 35.49
N TYR A 89 -7.35 12.83 36.55
CA TYR A 89 -7.98 13.38 37.77
C TYR A 89 -7.78 14.89 37.91
N ALA A 90 -7.34 15.57 36.84
CA ALA A 90 -7.27 17.01 36.82
C ALA A 90 -8.67 17.61 37.02
N ALA A 91 -8.79 18.57 37.94
CA ALA A 91 -10.06 19.23 38.18
C ALA A 91 -10.39 20.23 37.06
N LEU A 92 -11.64 20.25 36.63
CA LEU A 92 -12.17 21.29 35.74
C LEU A 92 -13.14 22.17 36.55
N THR A 93 -12.99 23.49 36.45
CA THR A 93 -13.93 24.44 37.08
C THR A 93 -14.76 25.07 35.98
N GLU A 94 -16.07 24.78 35.97
CA GLU A 94 -17.04 25.27 34.97
C GLU A 94 -16.55 25.21 33.51
N PRO A 95 -16.13 24.03 33.02
CA PRO A 95 -15.55 23.92 31.69
C PRO A 95 -16.60 24.14 30.60
N GLY A 96 -16.23 24.90 29.57
CA GLY A 96 -16.93 24.86 28.28
C GLY A 96 -16.58 23.59 27.50
N GLU A 97 -17.23 23.40 26.35
CA GLU A 97 -17.06 22.22 25.50
C GLU A 97 -15.61 22.00 25.06
N GLU A 98 -14.90 23.05 24.67
CA GLU A 98 -13.49 22.97 24.27
C GLU A 98 -12.59 22.47 25.42
N GLN A 99 -12.79 22.99 26.63
CA GLN A 99 -12.03 22.55 27.81
C GLN A 99 -12.34 21.09 28.17
N LEU A 100 -13.58 20.64 27.98
CA LEU A 100 -13.95 19.23 28.14
C LEU A 100 -13.19 18.36 27.13
N ASN A 101 -13.17 18.74 25.85
CA ASN A 101 -12.53 17.95 24.79
C ASN A 101 -11.00 17.86 24.95
N GLN A 102 -10.36 18.88 25.51
CA GLN A 102 -8.92 18.90 25.81
C GLN A 102 -8.55 18.07 27.05
N HIS A 103 -9.50 17.76 27.93
CA HIS A 103 -9.24 16.97 29.13
C HIS A 103 -8.74 15.57 28.77
N ALA A 104 -7.78 15.03 29.55
CA ALA A 104 -7.13 13.76 29.23
C ALA A 104 -8.13 12.58 29.09
N MET A 105 -9.21 12.57 29.87
CA MET A 105 -10.28 11.56 29.75
C MET A 105 -10.98 11.55 28.38
N CYS A 106 -11.09 12.71 27.73
CA CYS A 106 -11.69 12.85 26.40
C CYS A 106 -10.65 12.71 25.30
N ARG A 107 -9.41 13.08 25.57
CA ARG A 107 -8.31 12.98 24.62
C ARG A 107 -7.77 11.55 24.49
N PHE A 108 -7.67 10.83 25.60
CA PHE A 108 -7.05 9.50 25.71
C PHE A 108 -7.98 8.41 26.27
N PRO A 109 -9.11 8.11 25.60
CA PRO A 109 -10.07 7.12 26.07
C PRO A 109 -9.56 5.67 26.08
N ALA A 110 -8.66 5.28 25.17
CA ALA A 110 -8.08 3.93 25.14
C ALA A 110 -7.04 3.76 26.24
N ARG A 111 -6.20 4.78 26.50
CA ARG A 111 -5.29 4.79 27.66
C ARG A 111 -6.07 4.70 28.97
N TRP A 112 -7.19 5.42 29.09
CA TRP A 112 -8.07 5.31 30.26
C TRP A 112 -8.62 3.89 30.41
N GLN A 113 -9.17 3.31 29.35
CA GLN A 113 -9.74 1.97 29.38
C GLN A 113 -8.70 0.95 29.87
N PHE A 114 -7.51 0.96 29.29
CA PHE A 114 -6.42 0.07 29.67
C PHE A 114 -6.04 0.25 31.15
N LEU A 115 -5.74 1.47 31.58
CA LEU A 115 -5.28 1.73 32.95
C LEU A 115 -6.38 1.44 33.99
N HIS A 116 -7.64 1.75 33.68
CA HIS A 116 -8.77 1.44 34.55
C HIS A 116 -8.96 -0.07 34.72
N GLU A 117 -8.85 -0.84 33.63
CA GLU A 117 -8.95 -2.30 33.67
C GLU A 117 -7.83 -2.94 34.50
N GLN A 118 -6.59 -2.46 34.37
CA GLN A 118 -5.40 -3.01 35.04
C GLN A 118 -5.27 -2.60 36.51
N LEU A 119 -5.61 -1.34 36.84
CA LEU A 119 -5.40 -0.78 38.18
C LEU A 119 -6.68 -0.67 39.02
N LYS A 120 -7.85 -0.94 38.45
CA LYS A 120 -9.17 -0.77 39.11
C LYS A 120 -9.34 0.65 39.68
N LEU A 121 -9.02 1.64 38.83
CA LEU A 121 -9.00 3.05 39.20
C LEU A 121 -10.37 3.55 39.70
N PRO A 122 -10.41 4.46 40.71
CA PRO A 122 -11.66 5.08 41.16
C PRO A 122 -12.27 5.96 40.07
N LEU A 123 -13.55 6.29 40.20
CA LEU A 123 -14.24 7.16 39.24
C LEU A 123 -13.54 8.53 39.16
N PRO A 124 -13.17 8.99 37.96
CA PRO A 124 -12.57 10.30 37.76
C PRO A 124 -13.64 11.42 37.85
N PRO A 125 -13.22 12.70 38.01
CA PRO A 125 -14.13 13.84 38.03
C PRO A 125 -14.97 14.00 36.76
N LEU A 126 -14.43 13.53 35.62
CA LEU A 126 -15.07 13.58 34.32
C LEU A 126 -15.11 12.17 33.72
N THR A 127 -16.30 11.72 33.34
CA THR A 127 -16.50 10.41 32.69
C THR A 127 -16.47 10.54 31.17
N GLN A 128 -16.16 9.45 30.45
CA GLN A 128 -16.15 9.44 28.98
C GLN A 128 -17.51 9.81 28.36
N GLN A 129 -18.62 9.61 29.08
CA GLN A 129 -19.96 10.01 28.62
C GLN A 129 -20.11 11.53 28.51
N GLN A 130 -19.25 12.30 29.18
CA GLN A 130 -19.26 13.75 29.18
C GLN A 130 -18.30 14.34 28.15
N CYS A 131 -17.73 13.54 27.24
CA CYS A 131 -16.83 13.97 26.18
C CYS A 131 -17.60 14.17 24.86
N PRO A 132 -18.00 15.40 24.48
CA PRO A 132 -18.94 15.61 23.38
C PRO A 132 -18.41 15.12 22.03
N GLU A 133 -17.21 15.54 21.64
CA GLU A 133 -16.65 15.18 20.33
C GLU A 133 -16.33 13.67 20.22
N PHE A 134 -15.78 13.08 21.28
CA PHE A 134 -15.51 11.63 21.29
C PHE A 134 -16.80 10.81 21.14
N ASN A 135 -17.86 11.20 21.84
CA ASN A 135 -19.15 10.52 21.71
C ASN A 135 -19.78 10.76 20.32
N GLN A 136 -19.63 11.95 19.74
CA GLN A 136 -20.05 12.21 18.36
C GLN A 136 -19.28 11.34 17.36
N TRP A 137 -17.96 11.21 17.53
CA TRP A 137 -17.10 10.32 16.74
C TRP A 137 -17.59 8.87 16.78
N MET A 138 -17.76 8.32 17.99
CA MET A 138 -18.24 6.95 18.18
C MET A 138 -19.65 6.73 17.62
N ASN A 139 -20.54 7.72 17.75
CA ASN A 139 -21.91 7.65 17.20
C ASN A 139 -21.96 7.79 15.68
N THR A 140 -20.95 8.43 15.08
CA THR A 140 -20.83 8.64 13.63
C THR A 140 -20.28 7.38 12.96
N LEU A 141 -19.23 6.78 13.52
CA LEU A 141 -18.62 5.57 12.98
C LEU A 141 -19.39 4.29 13.34
N LYS A 142 -20.02 4.27 14.53
CA LYS A 142 -20.74 3.10 15.09
C LYS A 142 -19.92 1.80 14.96
N PRO A 143 -18.69 1.77 15.46
CA PRO A 143 -17.76 0.69 15.17
C PRO A 143 -18.25 -0.65 15.73
N HIS A 144 -18.42 -1.62 14.84
CA HIS A 144 -18.84 -2.99 15.17
C HIS A 144 -17.91 -4.06 14.60
N SER A 145 -17.43 -3.89 13.38
CA SER A 145 -16.48 -4.80 12.73
C SER A 145 -15.48 -4.04 11.86
N ILE A 146 -14.33 -4.67 11.61
CA ILE A 146 -13.25 -4.15 10.76
C ILE A 146 -12.99 -5.09 9.59
N SER A 147 -12.70 -4.52 8.42
CA SER A 147 -12.12 -5.24 7.29
C SER A 147 -10.80 -4.60 6.90
N LEU A 148 -9.78 -5.42 6.63
CA LEU A 148 -8.57 -4.94 5.95
C LEU A 148 -8.81 -4.99 4.45
N ILE A 149 -8.59 -3.88 3.77
CA ILE A 149 -8.76 -3.77 2.31
C ILE A 149 -7.40 -3.65 1.67
N PHE A 150 -7.10 -4.55 0.73
CA PHE A 150 -5.92 -4.47 -0.12
C PHE A 150 -6.32 -4.04 -1.52
N ALA A 151 -5.80 -2.90 -1.96
CA ALA A 151 -5.84 -2.49 -3.35
C ALA A 151 -4.61 -3.09 -4.07
N SER A 152 -4.86 -3.89 -5.11
CA SER A 152 -3.82 -4.54 -5.94
C SER A 152 -2.83 -3.53 -6.54
N SER A 153 -1.62 -3.93 -6.93
CA SER A 153 -0.61 -3.01 -7.50
C SER A 153 -1.12 -2.19 -8.70
N TYR A 154 -0.69 -0.94 -8.83
CA TYR A 154 -0.94 -0.15 -10.04
C TYR A 154 0.34 0.54 -10.51
N LEU A 155 0.86 0.09 -11.64
CA LEU A 155 2.18 0.53 -12.09
C LEU A 155 2.20 1.98 -12.57
N ASN A 156 1.15 2.48 -13.20
CA ASN A 156 1.14 3.82 -13.78
C ASN A 156 1.03 4.96 -12.74
N SER A 157 1.13 4.64 -11.44
CA SER A 157 1.24 5.63 -10.35
C SER A 157 2.31 5.18 -9.35
N PRO A 158 3.45 5.90 -9.21
CA PRO A 158 4.53 5.52 -8.30
C PRO A 158 4.10 5.27 -6.85
N SER A 159 3.14 6.03 -6.34
CA SER A 159 2.63 5.91 -4.97
C SER A 159 1.75 4.67 -4.74
N SER A 160 1.30 4.00 -5.80
CA SER A 160 0.36 2.87 -5.77
C SER A 160 0.97 1.56 -6.29
N MET A 161 2.26 1.58 -6.64
CA MET A 161 2.97 0.49 -7.30
C MET A 161 3.04 -0.80 -6.48
N PHE A 162 3.30 -0.71 -5.17
CA PHE A 162 3.42 -1.86 -4.27
C PHE A 162 2.08 -2.38 -3.74
N GLY A 163 0.97 -1.85 -4.25
CA GLY A 163 -0.32 -2.03 -3.61
C GLY A 163 -0.55 -1.01 -2.49
N HIS A 164 -1.74 -1.02 -1.91
CA HIS A 164 -2.07 -0.16 -0.77
C HIS A 164 -3.04 -0.88 0.15
N THR A 165 -2.86 -0.71 1.46
CA THR A 165 -3.79 -1.25 2.46
C THR A 165 -4.46 -0.14 3.24
N PHE A 166 -5.73 -0.33 3.58
CA PHE A 166 -6.47 0.54 4.49
C PHE A 166 -7.52 -0.27 5.25
N LEU A 167 -7.99 0.21 6.39
CA LEU A 167 -9.04 -0.47 7.16
C LEU A 167 -10.40 0.13 6.82
N ARG A 168 -11.45 -0.69 6.81
CA ARG A 168 -12.85 -0.25 6.76
C ARG A 168 -13.50 -0.55 8.10
N VAL A 169 -14.19 0.43 8.68
CA VAL A 169 -15.01 0.26 9.87
C VAL A 169 -16.49 0.23 9.51
N ASP A 170 -17.16 -0.83 9.95
CA ASP A 170 -18.54 -1.12 9.61
C ASP A 170 -19.46 -1.08 10.85
N PRO A 171 -20.71 -0.58 10.70
CA PRO A 171 -21.73 -0.70 11.71
C PRO A 171 -22.36 -2.10 11.73
N ALA A 172 -23.01 -2.45 12.84
CA ALA A 172 -23.60 -3.78 13.06
C ALA A 172 -24.60 -4.23 11.97
N ASN A 173 -25.27 -3.30 11.31
CA ASN A 173 -26.30 -3.57 10.31
C ASN A 173 -25.82 -3.43 8.86
N VAL A 174 -24.50 -3.41 8.61
CA VAL A 174 -23.94 -3.21 7.26
C VAL A 174 -24.41 -4.26 6.25
N GLU A 175 -24.64 -5.50 6.67
CA GLU A 175 -25.10 -6.60 5.82
C GLU A 175 -26.50 -6.36 5.24
N THR A 176 -27.33 -5.59 5.93
CA THR A 176 -28.66 -5.16 5.45
C THR A 176 -28.63 -3.83 4.70
N GLY A 177 -27.49 -3.15 4.69
CA GLY A 177 -27.26 -1.84 4.07
C GLY A 177 -26.24 -1.89 2.93
N SER A 178 -25.56 -0.78 2.70
CA SER A 178 -24.47 -0.68 1.73
C SER A 178 -23.17 -0.33 2.44
N THR A 179 -22.13 -1.12 2.22
CA THR A 179 -20.76 -0.85 2.71
C THR A 179 -20.23 0.51 2.23
N TRP A 180 -20.82 1.11 1.19
CA TRP A 180 -20.39 2.40 0.63
C TRP A 180 -20.50 3.57 1.62
N LEU A 181 -21.39 3.45 2.61
CA LEU A 181 -21.60 4.48 3.64
C LEU A 181 -20.69 4.31 4.86
N SER A 182 -19.96 3.19 4.93
CA SER A 182 -18.92 2.93 5.92
C SER A 182 -17.75 3.91 5.79
N TYR A 183 -16.83 3.86 6.75
CA TYR A 183 -15.65 4.72 6.75
C TYR A 183 -14.39 3.91 6.51
N ALA A 184 -13.45 4.51 5.77
CA ALA A 184 -12.12 4.01 5.53
C ALA A 184 -11.13 4.76 6.44
N ILE A 185 -10.27 4.01 7.12
CA ILE A 185 -9.17 4.49 7.95
C ILE A 185 -7.90 4.27 7.15
N ASN A 186 -7.22 5.36 6.84
CA ASN A 186 -6.01 5.37 6.05
C ASN A 186 -4.86 6.04 6.82
N PHE A 187 -3.64 5.61 6.56
CA PHE A 187 -2.44 6.34 6.98
C PHE A 187 -1.69 6.77 5.72
N GLY A 188 -1.26 8.03 5.67
CA GLY A 188 -0.60 8.58 4.49
C GLY A 188 0.14 9.86 4.79
N ALA A 189 1.06 10.21 3.88
CA ALA A 189 1.80 11.46 3.90
C ALA A 189 0.93 12.66 3.50
N GLU A 190 1.12 13.81 4.16
CA GLU A 190 0.61 15.09 3.67
C GLU A 190 1.49 15.59 2.53
N LEU A 191 0.90 15.75 1.34
CA LEU A 191 1.61 16.25 0.16
C LEU A 191 1.42 17.76 0.07
N ASN A 192 2.53 18.49 0.11
CA ASN A 192 2.53 19.90 -0.27
C ASN A 192 2.37 19.99 -1.79
N SER A 193 1.45 20.83 -2.25
CA SER A 193 1.13 21.01 -3.68
C SER A 193 2.31 21.49 -4.55
N ASP A 194 3.39 21.92 -3.93
CA ASP A 194 4.56 22.53 -4.57
C ASP A 194 5.74 21.54 -4.73
N ASP A 195 5.61 20.30 -4.24
CA ASP A 195 6.69 19.31 -4.33
C ASP A 195 6.74 18.69 -5.74
N ASN A 196 7.87 18.84 -6.43
CA ASN A 196 8.12 18.16 -7.71
C ASN A 196 8.35 16.65 -7.52
N SER A 197 8.17 15.86 -8.59
CA SER A 197 8.21 14.39 -8.54
C SER A 197 9.53 13.79 -8.06
N LEU A 198 10.66 14.50 -8.24
CA LEU A 198 11.98 14.06 -7.78
C LEU A 198 12.19 14.33 -6.29
N LEU A 199 11.74 15.49 -5.80
CA LEU A 199 11.74 15.84 -4.38
C LEU A 199 10.80 14.92 -3.60
N TYR A 200 9.67 14.54 -4.20
CA TYR A 200 8.74 13.55 -3.68
C TYR A 200 9.40 12.18 -3.47
N ALA A 201 10.09 11.67 -4.49
CA ALA A 201 10.82 10.41 -4.38
C ALA A 201 11.90 10.48 -3.29
N TYR A 202 12.71 11.56 -3.25
CA TYR A 202 13.74 11.73 -2.23
C TYR A 202 13.16 11.81 -0.81
N LYS A 203 12.18 12.69 -0.56
CA LYS A 203 11.56 12.83 0.76
C LYS A 203 10.88 11.53 1.21
N GLY A 204 10.19 10.83 0.32
CA GLY A 204 9.56 9.55 0.64
C GLY A 204 10.54 8.44 1.05
N LEU A 205 11.73 8.42 0.42
CA LEU A 205 12.79 7.47 0.75
C LEU A 205 13.46 7.73 2.11
N PHE A 206 13.46 8.98 2.59
CA PHE A 206 14.20 9.40 3.78
C PHE A 206 13.32 9.97 4.91
N GLY A 207 12.01 9.67 4.93
CA GLY A 207 11.13 10.08 6.04
C GLY A 207 10.71 11.55 6.04
N GLY A 208 10.85 12.25 4.92
CA GLY A 208 10.69 13.71 4.83
C GLY A 208 9.24 14.23 4.75
N TYR A 209 8.24 13.37 4.97
CA TYR A 209 6.82 13.74 4.93
C TYR A 209 6.12 13.46 6.27
N PRO A 210 5.30 14.40 6.77
CA PRO A 210 4.47 14.13 7.93
C PRO A 210 3.36 13.14 7.55
N GLY A 211 3.31 12.01 8.26
CA GLY A 211 2.29 10.99 8.16
C GLY A 211 1.20 11.19 9.22
N PHE A 212 -0.06 10.95 8.83
CA PHE A 212 -1.20 11.04 9.74
C PHE A 212 -2.28 10.02 9.40
N PHE A 213 -3.07 9.66 10.42
CA PHE A 213 -4.29 8.88 10.22
C PHE A 213 -5.43 9.77 9.71
N SER A 214 -6.15 9.30 8.72
CA SER A 214 -7.32 9.96 8.15
C SER A 214 -8.51 9.00 8.12
N VAL A 215 -9.71 9.54 8.38
CA VAL A 215 -10.95 8.80 8.30
C VAL A 215 -11.88 9.45 7.30
N ILE A 216 -12.10 8.77 6.18
CA ILE A 216 -12.90 9.27 5.06
C ILE A 216 -14.00 8.30 4.69
N ARG A 217 -14.93 8.71 3.82
CA ARG A 217 -16.03 7.82 3.39
C ARG A 217 -15.52 6.72 2.47
N TYR A 218 -15.95 5.48 2.68
CA TYR A 218 -15.45 4.34 1.91
C TYR A 218 -15.73 4.46 0.40
N TYR A 219 -16.88 5.05 0.00
CA TYR A 219 -17.16 5.28 -1.43
C TYR A 219 -16.12 6.17 -2.12
N GLU A 220 -15.44 7.07 -1.39
CA GLU A 220 -14.38 7.93 -1.94
C GLU A 220 -13.15 7.08 -2.27
N LYS A 221 -12.76 6.16 -1.38
CA LYS A 221 -11.70 5.18 -1.65
C LYS A 221 -12.05 4.19 -2.75
N ILE A 222 -13.31 3.74 -2.84
CA ILE A 222 -13.75 2.94 -3.99
C ILE A 222 -13.61 3.76 -5.28
N LYS A 223 -14.01 5.04 -5.28
CA LYS A 223 -13.89 5.90 -6.45
C LYS A 223 -12.41 6.08 -6.86
N GLU A 224 -11.54 6.34 -5.91
CA GLU A 224 -10.09 6.47 -6.12
C GLU A 224 -9.50 5.18 -6.72
N TYR A 225 -9.56 4.06 -5.99
CA TYR A 225 -8.86 2.85 -6.40
C TYR A 225 -9.55 2.09 -7.53
N SER A 226 -10.86 1.84 -7.42
CA SER A 226 -11.57 0.97 -8.37
C SER A 226 -11.97 1.70 -9.66
N ARG A 227 -12.19 3.02 -9.61
CA ARG A 227 -12.64 3.80 -10.77
C ARG A 227 -11.53 4.63 -11.41
N ILE A 228 -10.72 5.33 -10.62
CA ILE A 228 -9.67 6.21 -11.17
C ILE A 228 -8.41 5.40 -11.46
N GLU A 229 -7.98 4.55 -10.53
CA GLU A 229 -6.77 3.74 -10.70
C GLU A 229 -7.02 2.37 -11.34
N ASN A 230 -8.29 1.98 -11.55
CA ASN A 230 -8.68 0.70 -12.16
C ASN A 230 -8.14 -0.55 -11.43
N ARG A 231 -8.11 -0.48 -10.10
CA ARG A 231 -7.55 -1.53 -9.24
C ARG A 231 -8.64 -2.43 -8.68
N ASP A 232 -8.38 -3.72 -8.75
CA ASP A 232 -9.17 -4.70 -8.02
C ASP A 232 -8.87 -4.59 -6.52
N LEU A 233 -9.91 -4.81 -5.71
CA LEU A 233 -9.84 -4.76 -4.26
C LEU A 233 -10.10 -6.14 -3.66
N TRP A 234 -9.30 -6.50 -2.66
CA TRP A 234 -9.49 -7.68 -1.82
C TRP A 234 -9.87 -7.22 -0.42
N GLU A 235 -11.06 -7.60 0.04
CA GLU A 235 -11.60 -7.22 1.34
C GLU A 235 -11.47 -8.43 2.30
N TYR A 236 -10.56 -8.34 3.27
CA TYR A 236 -10.34 -9.34 4.31
C TYR A 236 -11.17 -8.96 5.55
N ASN A 237 -12.31 -9.61 5.75
CA ASN A 237 -13.16 -9.34 6.91
C ASN A 237 -12.49 -9.93 8.15
N LEU A 238 -12.23 -9.10 9.15
CA LEU A 238 -11.50 -9.52 10.34
C LEU A 238 -12.45 -10.11 11.39
N ASN A 239 -11.99 -11.09 12.14
CA ASN A 239 -12.69 -11.74 13.25
C ASN A 239 -12.56 -10.97 14.58
N LEU A 240 -12.40 -9.64 14.52
CA LEU A 240 -12.38 -8.81 15.71
C LEU A 240 -13.77 -8.78 16.35
N THR A 241 -13.81 -8.89 17.67
CA THR A 241 -15.05 -8.68 18.43
C THR A 241 -15.46 -7.19 18.40
N PRO A 242 -16.73 -6.86 18.68
CA PRO A 242 -17.15 -5.46 18.80
C PRO A 242 -16.39 -4.70 19.90
N ALA A 243 -15.92 -5.39 20.95
CA ALA A 243 -15.10 -4.78 22.00
C ALA A 243 -13.70 -4.43 21.49
N GLU A 244 -13.02 -5.38 20.84
CA GLU A 244 -11.70 -5.15 20.21
C GLU A 244 -11.77 -4.01 19.17
N THR A 245 -12.82 -4.03 18.32
CA THR A 245 -13.08 -2.97 17.33
C THR A 245 -13.26 -1.60 18.01
N ARG A 246 -14.00 -1.52 19.11
CA ARG A 246 -14.17 -0.26 19.86
C ARG A 246 -12.87 0.23 20.49
N THR A 247 -12.05 -0.66 21.04
CA THR A 247 -10.74 -0.30 21.58
C THR A 247 -9.83 0.26 20.48
N MET A 248 -9.79 -0.38 19.31
CA MET A 248 -9.05 0.12 18.15
C MET A 248 -9.47 1.54 17.75
N ILE A 249 -10.78 1.79 17.63
CA ILE A 249 -11.32 3.08 17.20
C ILE A 249 -11.18 4.15 18.28
N SER A 250 -11.18 3.75 19.55
CA SER A 250 -10.90 4.65 20.68
C SER A 250 -9.44 5.07 20.68
N HIS A 251 -8.51 4.18 20.32
CA HIS A 251 -7.10 4.53 20.20
C HIS A 251 -6.84 5.37 18.94
N LEU A 252 -7.47 5.05 17.80
CA LEU A 252 -7.43 5.88 16.60
C LEU A 252 -7.86 7.32 16.88
N TRP A 253 -8.84 7.53 17.76
CA TRP A 253 -9.23 8.86 18.22
C TRP A 253 -8.09 9.59 18.95
N GLU A 254 -7.26 8.90 19.73
CA GLU A 254 -6.08 9.48 20.40
C GLU A 254 -5.01 9.96 19.43
N LEU A 255 -4.99 9.38 18.23
CA LEU A 255 -4.03 9.66 17.15
C LEU A 255 -4.52 10.75 16.17
N ARG A 256 -5.69 11.35 16.42
CA ARG A 256 -6.19 12.45 15.58
C ARG A 256 -5.23 13.64 15.64
N ASP A 257 -4.86 14.15 14.48
CA ASP A 257 -3.92 15.27 14.31
C ASP A 257 -2.52 15.04 14.91
N VAL A 258 -2.16 13.77 15.17
CA VAL A 258 -0.85 13.34 15.64
C VAL A 258 0.03 13.00 14.44
N ILE A 259 1.22 13.58 14.41
CA ILE A 259 2.19 13.43 13.33
C ILE A 259 3.18 12.31 13.66
N PHE A 260 3.47 11.52 12.64
CA PHE A 260 4.53 10.52 12.56
C PHE A 260 5.43 10.85 11.36
N ASP A 261 6.70 10.48 11.38
CA ASP A 261 7.53 10.47 10.18
C ASP A 261 7.04 9.37 9.22
N TYR A 262 6.85 9.70 7.93
CA TYR A 262 6.38 8.77 6.91
C TYR A 262 7.52 8.31 6.01
N TYR A 263 7.85 7.02 6.08
CA TYR A 263 8.82 6.36 5.20
C TYR A 263 8.11 5.50 4.14
N PHE A 264 8.71 5.35 2.96
CA PHE A 264 8.12 4.55 1.87
C PHE A 264 8.36 3.05 2.06
N PHE A 265 9.53 2.67 2.56
CA PHE A 265 9.92 1.26 2.67
C PHE A 265 9.50 0.64 3.98
N ASP A 266 9.74 1.31 5.10
CA ASP A 266 9.34 0.97 6.46
C ASP A 266 8.31 1.98 6.98
N GLU A 267 7.71 1.71 8.14
CA GLU A 267 6.79 2.63 8.86
C GLU A 267 5.65 3.27 8.02
N ASN A 268 5.32 2.63 6.90
CA ASN A 268 4.40 3.16 5.91
C ASN A 268 2.93 2.90 6.26
N CYS A 269 2.04 3.24 5.33
CA CYS A 269 0.60 3.04 5.45
C CYS A 269 0.20 1.63 5.90
N SER A 270 0.94 0.60 5.51
CA SER A 270 0.60 -0.77 5.83
C SER A 270 1.05 -1.17 7.22
N TYR A 271 2.27 -0.78 7.60
CA TYR A 271 2.83 -1.02 8.93
C TYR A 271 1.97 -0.39 10.03
N ARG A 272 1.57 0.88 9.87
CA ARG A 272 0.79 1.62 10.88
C ARG A 272 -0.61 1.05 11.12
N LEU A 273 -1.19 0.33 10.16
CA LEU A 273 -2.47 -0.34 10.37
C LEU A 273 -2.32 -1.60 11.22
N LEU A 274 -1.20 -2.30 11.14
CA LEU A 274 -0.91 -3.44 12.01
C LEU A 274 -0.83 -3.00 13.48
N GLU A 275 -0.31 -1.80 13.75
CA GLU A 275 -0.27 -1.22 15.11
C GLU A 275 -1.67 -1.12 15.73
N LEU A 276 -2.62 -0.61 14.95
CA LEU A 276 -4.01 -0.50 15.40
C LEU A 276 -4.61 -1.88 15.70
N LEU A 277 -4.30 -2.89 14.89
CA LEU A 277 -4.76 -4.27 15.10
C LEU A 277 -4.14 -4.92 16.34
N GLU A 278 -2.86 -4.68 16.62
CA GLU A 278 -2.19 -5.16 17.83
C GLU A 278 -2.72 -4.47 19.10
N VAL A 279 -3.09 -3.19 19.02
CA VAL A 279 -3.79 -2.49 20.12
C VAL A 279 -5.18 -3.10 20.35
N ALA A 280 -5.89 -3.44 19.28
CA ALA A 280 -7.22 -4.05 19.34
C ALA A 280 -7.21 -5.42 20.02
N ARG A 281 -6.21 -6.26 19.70
CA ARG A 281 -6.04 -7.62 20.25
C ARG A 281 -4.67 -7.78 20.91
N PRO A 282 -4.56 -7.50 22.22
CA PRO A 282 -3.32 -7.63 22.97
C PRO A 282 -2.72 -9.04 22.85
N GLY A 283 -1.39 -9.10 22.76
CA GLY A 283 -0.65 -10.37 22.70
C GLY A 283 -0.41 -10.91 21.29
N THR A 284 -0.81 -10.14 20.27
CA THR A 284 -0.45 -10.39 18.86
C THR A 284 0.84 -9.64 18.48
N SER A 285 1.57 -10.19 17.52
CA SER A 285 2.85 -9.68 17.03
C SER A 285 2.82 -9.70 15.50
N LEU A 286 2.07 -8.77 14.92
CA LEU A 286 1.94 -8.61 13.48
C LEU A 286 3.12 -7.84 12.88
N ARG A 287 3.83 -7.04 13.69
CA ARG A 287 4.89 -6.13 13.21
C ARG A 287 6.31 -6.69 13.30
N ASP A 288 6.52 -7.76 14.07
CA ASP A 288 7.86 -8.27 14.42
C ASP A 288 8.73 -8.65 13.21
N GLU A 289 8.11 -8.99 12.07
CA GLU A 289 8.81 -9.36 10.83
C GLU A 289 9.15 -8.15 9.91
N PHE A 290 8.62 -6.96 10.21
CA PHE A 290 8.69 -5.77 9.34
C PHE A 290 9.72 -4.75 9.81
N GLY A 291 10.95 -5.20 10.10
CA GLY A 291 12.01 -4.33 10.65
C GLY A 291 12.45 -3.21 9.70
N ALA A 292 13.00 -3.57 8.54
CA ALA A 292 13.54 -2.59 7.57
C ALA A 292 12.62 -2.30 6.38
N ARG A 293 11.46 -2.98 6.32
CA ARG A 293 10.49 -2.85 5.23
C ARG A 293 9.12 -3.39 5.62
N ALA A 294 8.07 -2.82 5.04
CA ALA A 294 6.69 -3.31 5.10
C ALA A 294 6.06 -3.23 3.72
N ILE A 295 6.09 -4.31 2.94
CA ILE A 295 5.41 -4.35 1.65
C ILE A 295 3.92 -4.66 1.90
N PRO A 296 2.97 -3.91 1.31
CA PRO A 296 1.55 -4.05 1.64
C PRO A 296 0.94 -5.45 1.51
N ILE A 297 1.42 -6.30 0.60
CA ILE A 297 0.92 -7.68 0.52
C ILE A 297 1.46 -8.57 1.65
N ASP A 298 2.66 -8.27 2.15
CA ASP A 298 3.27 -9.05 3.22
C ASP A 298 2.57 -8.75 4.55
N THR A 299 2.10 -7.53 4.78
CA THR A 299 1.28 -7.21 5.96
C THR A 299 -0.09 -7.90 5.91
N VAL A 300 -0.69 -8.06 4.73
CA VAL A 300 -1.91 -8.87 4.54
C VAL A 300 -1.65 -10.33 4.94
N ARG A 301 -0.52 -10.90 4.49
CA ARG A 301 -0.08 -12.24 4.89
C ARG A 301 0.10 -12.33 6.40
N ALA A 302 0.73 -11.34 7.04
CA ALA A 302 0.88 -11.29 8.50
C ALA A 302 -0.46 -11.30 9.25
N VAL A 303 -1.47 -10.57 8.75
CA VAL A 303 -2.82 -10.54 9.33
C VAL A 303 -3.54 -11.88 9.17
N ILE A 304 -3.34 -12.56 8.03
CA ILE A 304 -3.86 -13.90 7.77
C ILE A 304 -3.18 -14.92 8.71
N ASP A 305 -1.85 -14.94 8.74
CA ASP A 305 -1.03 -15.86 9.54
C ASP A 305 -1.26 -15.64 11.05
N GLY A 306 -1.53 -14.40 11.47
CA GLY A 306 -1.96 -14.03 12.81
C GLY A 306 -3.39 -14.44 13.17
N GLY A 307 -4.13 -15.06 12.25
CA GLY A 307 -5.47 -15.60 12.48
C GLY A 307 -6.55 -14.54 12.63
N PHE A 308 -6.37 -13.34 12.06
CA PHE A 308 -7.38 -12.27 12.12
C PHE A 308 -8.45 -12.40 11.04
N VAL A 309 -8.20 -13.09 9.93
CA VAL A 309 -9.13 -13.10 8.79
C VAL A 309 -10.20 -14.17 8.95
N ALA A 310 -11.48 -13.76 8.88
CA ALA A 310 -12.64 -14.65 8.88
C ALA A 310 -13.07 -15.07 7.48
N SER A 311 -13.04 -14.13 6.52
CA SER A 311 -13.42 -14.36 5.13
C SER A 311 -12.79 -13.32 4.20
N VAL A 312 -12.68 -13.68 2.92
CA VAL A 312 -12.12 -12.81 1.88
C VAL A 312 -13.17 -12.57 0.79
N THR A 313 -13.33 -11.30 0.41
CA THR A 313 -14.24 -10.87 -0.66
C THR A 313 -13.46 -10.17 -1.75
N TYR A 314 -13.56 -10.67 -2.98
CA TYR A 314 -13.01 -10.01 -4.16
C TYR A 314 -14.00 -8.98 -4.74
N ARG A 315 -13.52 -7.77 -5.01
CA ARG A 315 -14.27 -6.71 -5.67
C ARG A 315 -13.51 -6.28 -6.96
N PRO A 316 -14.05 -6.60 -8.14
CA PRO A 316 -13.44 -6.22 -9.41
C PRO A 316 -13.49 -4.70 -9.62
N SER A 317 -12.49 -4.18 -10.32
CA SER A 317 -12.40 -2.79 -10.78
C SER A 317 -13.42 -2.48 -11.88
N VAL A 318 -13.62 -1.20 -12.19
CA VAL A 318 -14.44 -0.81 -13.35
C VAL A 318 -13.82 -1.29 -14.66
N ALA A 319 -12.49 -1.28 -14.77
CA ALA A 319 -11.80 -1.83 -15.94
C ALA A 319 -12.01 -3.34 -16.08
N THR A 320 -11.88 -4.11 -14.99
CA THR A 320 -12.10 -5.57 -14.98
C THR A 320 -13.53 -5.93 -15.38
N LEU A 321 -14.51 -5.17 -14.89
CA LEU A 321 -15.92 -5.33 -15.29
C LEU A 321 -16.12 -5.03 -16.78
N LEU A 322 -15.53 -3.93 -17.27
CA LEU A 322 -15.62 -3.54 -18.67
C LEU A 322 -14.97 -4.59 -19.58
N GLU A 323 -13.75 -5.04 -19.27
CA GLU A 323 -13.02 -6.06 -20.01
C GLU A 323 -13.80 -7.38 -20.07
N HIS A 324 -14.36 -7.82 -18.93
CA HIS A 324 -15.19 -9.02 -18.87
C HIS A 324 -16.41 -8.91 -19.81
N ASP A 325 -17.07 -7.77 -19.86
CA ASP A 325 -18.26 -7.59 -20.69
C ASP A 325 -17.90 -7.44 -22.18
N VAL A 326 -16.82 -6.74 -22.54
CA VAL A 326 -16.41 -6.57 -23.95
C VAL A 326 -15.77 -7.83 -24.54
N ASN A 327 -15.01 -8.61 -23.77
CA ASN A 327 -14.36 -9.85 -24.25
C ASN A 327 -15.38 -10.95 -24.59
N ARG A 328 -16.64 -10.79 -24.17
CA ARG A 328 -17.77 -11.68 -24.53
C ARG A 328 -18.48 -11.27 -25.82
N LEU A 329 -18.08 -10.15 -26.42
CA LEU A 329 -18.54 -9.70 -27.72
C LEU A 329 -17.57 -10.18 -28.81
N SER A 330 -18.09 -10.47 -30.01
CA SER A 330 -17.24 -10.63 -31.19
C SER A 330 -16.56 -9.31 -31.55
N ASP A 331 -15.43 -9.36 -32.27
CA ASP A 331 -14.68 -8.16 -32.68
C ASP A 331 -15.56 -7.12 -33.40
N GLY A 332 -16.48 -7.59 -34.25
CA GLY A 332 -17.46 -6.72 -34.91
C GLY A 332 -18.39 -6.02 -33.91
N HIS A 333 -18.90 -6.74 -32.91
CA HIS A 333 -19.76 -6.15 -31.87
C HIS A 333 -18.99 -5.24 -30.91
N GLN A 334 -17.72 -5.55 -30.62
CA GLN A 334 -16.83 -4.65 -29.88
C GLN A 334 -16.65 -3.32 -30.62
N LEU A 335 -16.43 -3.36 -31.94
CA LEU A 335 -16.32 -2.16 -32.75
C LEU A 335 -17.63 -1.34 -32.75
N LEU A 336 -18.79 -1.98 -32.84
CA LEU A 336 -20.09 -1.29 -32.73
C LEU A 336 -20.26 -0.62 -31.36
N ALA A 337 -19.94 -1.32 -30.27
CA ALA A 337 -20.01 -0.76 -28.92
C ALA A 337 -19.07 0.44 -28.74
N TRP A 338 -17.83 0.32 -29.25
CA TRP A 338 -16.85 1.40 -29.23
C TRP A 338 -17.30 2.62 -30.04
N GLN A 339 -17.86 2.41 -31.24
CA GLN A 339 -18.38 3.49 -32.09
C GLN A 339 -19.57 4.19 -31.44
N LEU A 340 -20.47 3.43 -30.80
CA LEU A 340 -21.60 3.95 -30.06
C LEU A 340 -21.14 4.79 -28.85
N ALA A 341 -20.22 4.27 -28.03
CA ALA A 341 -19.67 5.02 -26.89
C ALA A 341 -19.01 6.35 -27.31
N HIS A 342 -18.31 6.36 -28.44
CA HIS A 342 -17.68 7.56 -29.03
C HIS A 342 -18.64 8.46 -29.83
N ARG A 343 -19.94 8.16 -29.88
CA ARG A 343 -20.96 8.88 -30.66
C ARG A 343 -20.65 8.98 -32.15
N ARG A 344 -19.88 8.02 -32.67
CA ARG A 344 -19.64 7.85 -34.12
C ARG A 344 -20.78 7.08 -34.80
N MET A 345 -21.72 6.59 -33.99
CA MET A 345 -22.90 5.84 -34.37
C MET A 345 -24.07 6.29 -33.48
N GLN A 346 -25.26 6.36 -34.05
CA GLN A 346 -26.49 6.62 -33.30
C GLN A 346 -27.11 5.30 -32.82
N PRO A 347 -27.83 5.29 -31.68
CA PRO A 347 -28.47 4.07 -31.19
C PRO A 347 -29.40 3.39 -32.22
N ASP A 348 -30.11 4.16 -33.04
CA ASP A 348 -31.05 3.67 -34.05
C ASP A 348 -30.41 3.19 -35.37
N ASP A 349 -29.07 3.12 -35.45
CA ASP A 349 -28.36 2.62 -36.63
C ASP A 349 -28.85 1.21 -37.04
N PRO A 350 -29.14 0.95 -38.32
CA PRO A 350 -29.58 -0.37 -38.81
C PRO A 350 -28.68 -1.52 -38.36
N ARG A 351 -27.36 -1.30 -38.31
CA ARG A 351 -26.37 -2.30 -37.88
C ARG A 351 -26.55 -2.72 -36.42
N LEU A 352 -27.23 -1.92 -35.61
CA LEU A 352 -27.62 -2.24 -34.24
C LEU A 352 -29.05 -2.77 -34.17
N THR A 353 -30.00 -2.13 -34.88
CA THR A 353 -31.43 -2.43 -34.75
C THR A 353 -31.82 -3.76 -35.40
N GLU A 354 -31.08 -4.21 -36.41
CA GLU A 354 -31.27 -5.51 -37.08
C GLU A 354 -30.69 -6.70 -36.30
N LEU A 355 -29.89 -6.45 -35.26
CA LEU A 355 -29.34 -7.51 -34.40
C LEU A 355 -30.42 -8.11 -33.49
N ASP A 356 -30.18 -9.37 -33.11
CA ASP A 356 -30.96 -10.03 -32.06
C ASP A 356 -31.02 -9.16 -30.78
N PRO A 357 -32.18 -9.04 -30.11
CA PRO A 357 -32.33 -8.18 -28.93
C PRO A 357 -31.32 -8.45 -27.83
N ALA A 358 -30.87 -9.69 -27.61
CA ALA A 358 -29.87 -10.00 -26.60
C ALA A 358 -28.46 -9.58 -27.02
N ALA A 359 -28.11 -9.71 -28.31
CA ALA A 359 -26.85 -9.19 -28.84
C ALA A 359 -26.81 -7.65 -28.75
N ARG A 360 -27.90 -6.99 -29.16
CA ARG A 360 -28.08 -5.54 -29.05
C ARG A 360 -27.97 -5.08 -27.60
N ALA A 361 -28.56 -5.79 -26.65
CA ALA A 361 -28.47 -5.49 -25.22
C ALA A 361 -27.03 -5.44 -24.72
N ARG A 362 -26.21 -6.43 -25.11
CA ARG A 362 -24.79 -6.51 -24.69
C ARG A 362 -23.96 -5.38 -25.30
N ILE A 363 -24.15 -5.07 -26.58
CA ILE A 363 -23.45 -3.95 -27.26
C ILE A 363 -23.78 -2.62 -26.58
N TYR A 364 -25.06 -2.36 -26.32
CA TYR A 364 -25.49 -1.15 -25.64
C TYR A 364 -24.97 -1.06 -24.20
N SER A 365 -24.95 -2.18 -23.47
CA SER A 365 -24.39 -2.24 -22.11
C SER A 365 -22.90 -1.91 -22.13
N ALA A 366 -22.12 -2.57 -23.00
CA ALA A 366 -20.70 -2.31 -23.15
C ALA A 366 -20.41 -0.86 -23.57
N ALA A 367 -21.19 -0.31 -24.51
CA ALA A 367 -21.06 1.09 -24.92
C ALA A 367 -21.37 2.06 -23.76
N TYR A 368 -22.42 1.77 -22.99
CA TYR A 368 -22.77 2.57 -21.81
C TYR A 368 -21.65 2.52 -20.76
N GLU A 369 -21.16 1.34 -20.43
CA GLU A 369 -20.10 1.17 -19.41
C GLU A 369 -18.79 1.81 -19.85
N TYR A 370 -18.41 1.66 -21.11
CA TYR A 370 -17.22 2.31 -21.64
C TYR A 370 -17.38 3.84 -21.68
N LEU A 371 -18.55 4.35 -22.06
CA LEU A 371 -18.83 5.79 -21.96
C LEU A 371 -18.68 6.27 -20.50
N ARG A 372 -19.21 5.52 -19.53
CA ARG A 372 -19.06 5.84 -18.10
C ARG A 372 -17.59 5.83 -17.67
N TYR A 373 -16.79 4.92 -18.22
CA TYR A 373 -15.34 4.86 -18.00
C TYR A 373 -14.63 6.11 -18.55
N LEU A 374 -14.88 6.49 -19.80
CA LEU A 374 -14.32 7.71 -20.42
C LEU A 374 -14.73 8.99 -19.66
N GLU A 375 -15.91 9.01 -19.06
CA GLU A 375 -16.39 10.11 -18.22
C GLU A 375 -15.69 10.22 -16.85
N LEU A 376 -14.90 9.23 -16.42
CA LEU A 376 -14.13 9.31 -15.17
C LEU A 376 -12.96 10.30 -15.30
N GLU A 377 -12.38 10.41 -16.49
CA GLU A 377 -11.22 11.26 -16.78
C GLU A 377 -11.62 12.66 -17.27
N ASN A 378 -12.89 12.89 -17.60
CA ASN A 378 -13.36 14.11 -18.25
C ASN A 378 -14.49 14.82 -17.46
N PRO A 379 -14.52 16.16 -17.41
CA PRO A 379 -15.64 16.89 -16.82
C PRO A 379 -16.96 16.57 -17.52
N ARG A 380 -17.96 16.13 -16.75
CA ARG A 380 -19.26 15.73 -17.28
C ARG A 380 -20.07 16.94 -17.76
N THR A 381 -20.24 17.07 -19.08
CA THR A 381 -21.12 18.10 -19.66
C THR A 381 -22.60 17.66 -19.65
N PRO A 382 -23.58 18.60 -19.70
CA PRO A 382 -25.00 18.25 -19.81
C PRO A 382 -25.32 17.36 -21.02
N ALA A 383 -24.67 17.60 -22.16
CA ALA A 383 -24.82 16.77 -23.36
C ALA A 383 -24.30 15.35 -23.15
N MET A 384 -23.19 15.19 -22.41
CA MET A 384 -22.69 13.86 -22.00
C MET A 384 -23.66 13.15 -21.07
N ALA A 385 -24.16 13.86 -20.06
CA ALA A 385 -25.13 13.32 -19.13
C ALA A 385 -26.41 12.84 -19.84
N GLN A 386 -26.92 13.62 -20.80
CA GLN A 386 -28.10 13.27 -21.59
C GLN A 386 -27.86 12.02 -22.44
N TYR A 387 -26.74 11.97 -23.19
CA TYR A 387 -26.42 10.80 -24.02
C TYR A 387 -26.23 9.53 -23.18
N SER A 388 -25.55 9.63 -22.04
CA SER A 388 -25.40 8.53 -21.08
C SER A 388 -26.75 8.02 -20.57
N LEU A 389 -27.68 8.93 -20.28
CA LEU A 389 -29.05 8.58 -19.87
C LEU A 389 -29.83 7.89 -20.99
N ASP A 390 -29.68 8.33 -22.23
CA ASP A 390 -30.40 7.76 -23.37
C ASP A 390 -29.92 6.34 -23.69
N LEU A 391 -28.60 6.09 -23.62
CA LEU A 391 -28.06 4.73 -23.67
C LEU A 391 -28.58 3.85 -22.53
N LEU A 392 -28.60 4.37 -21.28
CA LEU A 392 -29.10 3.62 -20.13
C LEU A 392 -30.58 3.24 -20.29
N LYS A 393 -31.42 4.16 -20.78
CA LYS A 393 -32.84 3.89 -21.09
C LYS A 393 -33.01 2.83 -22.16
N ALA A 394 -32.11 2.80 -23.16
CA ALA A 394 -32.14 1.78 -24.19
C ALA A 394 -31.73 0.41 -23.63
N VAL A 395 -30.67 0.34 -22.81
CA VAL A 395 -30.26 -0.87 -22.10
C VAL A 395 -31.39 -1.41 -21.22
N SER A 396 -32.06 -0.55 -20.44
CA SER A 396 -33.10 -0.97 -19.50
C SER A 396 -34.36 -1.56 -20.15
N ARG A 397 -34.54 -1.35 -21.46
CA ARG A 397 -35.66 -1.90 -22.24
C ARG A 397 -35.33 -3.23 -22.92
N LEU A 398 -34.07 -3.67 -22.87
CA LEU A 398 -33.59 -4.87 -23.53
C LEU A 398 -33.34 -6.00 -22.52
N PRO A 399 -33.46 -7.27 -22.93
CA PRO A 399 -33.20 -8.41 -22.05
C PRO A 399 -31.69 -8.57 -21.81
N LEU A 400 -31.15 -7.87 -20.82
CA LEU A 400 -29.76 -7.99 -20.40
C LEU A 400 -29.62 -8.86 -19.16
N LYS A 401 -28.88 -9.96 -19.28
CA LYS A 401 -28.40 -10.73 -18.13
C LYS A 401 -26.93 -10.37 -17.89
N LYS A 402 -26.66 -9.53 -16.90
CA LYS A 402 -25.29 -9.23 -16.48
C LYS A 402 -24.66 -10.45 -15.82
N THR A 403 -23.35 -10.59 -16.04
CA THR A 403 -22.51 -11.61 -15.40
C THR A 403 -21.41 -10.89 -14.65
N THR A 404 -20.97 -11.45 -13.53
CA THR A 404 -19.80 -10.94 -12.82
C THR A 404 -18.54 -11.62 -13.36
N PRO A 405 -17.40 -10.91 -13.39
CA PRO A 405 -16.11 -11.55 -13.65
C PRO A 405 -15.84 -12.61 -12.59
N PRO A 406 -15.15 -13.71 -12.95
CA PRO A 406 -14.70 -14.68 -11.96
C PRO A 406 -13.67 -14.05 -11.03
N THR A 407 -13.67 -14.46 -9.76
CA THR A 407 -12.56 -14.17 -8.85
C THR A 407 -11.28 -14.80 -9.41
N PRO A 408 -10.13 -14.08 -9.40
CA PRO A 408 -8.85 -14.66 -9.78
C PRO A 408 -8.57 -15.96 -9.03
N ALA A 409 -8.06 -16.96 -9.74
CA ALA A 409 -7.87 -18.31 -9.19
C ALA A 409 -6.84 -18.36 -8.05
N VAL A 410 -5.85 -17.47 -8.10
CA VAL A 410 -4.84 -17.29 -7.05
C VAL A 410 -4.92 -15.85 -6.55
N PRO A 411 -5.33 -15.62 -5.30
CA PRO A 411 -5.37 -14.29 -4.73
C PRO A 411 -3.94 -13.78 -4.42
N PRO A 412 -3.71 -12.46 -4.31
CA PRO A 412 -2.36 -11.90 -4.22
C PRO A 412 -1.49 -12.44 -3.08
N GLU A 413 -2.10 -12.74 -1.94
CA GLU A 413 -1.44 -13.26 -0.74
C GLU A 413 -0.91 -14.69 -0.93
N GLU A 414 -1.49 -15.44 -1.85
CA GLU A 414 -1.08 -16.80 -2.23
C GLU A 414 -0.01 -16.80 -3.35
N GLY A 415 0.35 -15.64 -3.88
CA GLY A 415 1.53 -15.50 -4.74
C GLY A 415 2.81 -15.88 -3.99
N HIS A 416 3.92 -16.02 -4.72
CA HIS A 416 5.23 -16.22 -4.10
C HIS A 416 5.58 -15.05 -3.16
N LYS A 417 6.51 -15.27 -2.23
CA LYS A 417 6.97 -14.19 -1.34
C LYS A 417 7.78 -13.12 -2.09
N THR A 418 7.91 -11.93 -1.51
CA THR A 418 8.39 -10.72 -2.22
C THR A 418 9.91 -10.61 -2.30
N LEU A 419 10.63 -11.35 -1.45
CA LEU A 419 12.08 -11.39 -1.42
C LEU A 419 12.59 -12.54 -2.25
N LEU A 420 13.86 -12.47 -2.63
CA LEU A 420 14.49 -13.56 -3.34
C LEU A 420 15.96 -13.68 -2.96
N VAL A 421 16.38 -14.91 -2.71
CA VAL A 421 17.78 -15.34 -2.78
C VAL A 421 17.93 -16.30 -3.95
N GLY A 422 18.93 -16.05 -4.79
CA GLY A 422 19.23 -16.84 -5.97
C GLY A 422 20.67 -17.34 -5.95
N LEU A 423 20.86 -18.59 -6.37
CA LEU A 423 22.18 -19.18 -6.62
C LEU A 423 22.26 -19.57 -8.08
N THR A 424 23.22 -18.99 -8.80
CA THR A 424 23.40 -19.22 -10.24
C THR A 424 24.72 -19.91 -10.49
N GLY A 425 24.72 -20.87 -11.41
CA GLY A 425 25.92 -21.36 -12.08
C GLY A 425 25.78 -21.21 -13.58
N GLY A 426 26.85 -20.82 -14.26
CA GLY A 426 26.80 -20.58 -15.70
C GLY A 426 28.17 -20.44 -16.35
N GLU A 427 28.13 -20.09 -17.62
CA GLU A 427 29.30 -19.87 -18.46
C GLU A 427 29.09 -18.58 -19.27
N GLN A 428 30.12 -17.75 -19.33
CA GLN A 428 30.16 -16.50 -20.09
C GLN A 428 31.47 -16.48 -20.90
N ALA A 429 31.38 -16.38 -22.23
CA ALA A 429 32.55 -16.38 -23.12
C ALA A 429 33.58 -17.49 -22.78
N ASP A 430 33.11 -18.73 -22.62
CA ASP A 430 33.91 -19.91 -22.23
C ASP A 430 34.49 -19.89 -20.79
N THR A 431 34.13 -18.89 -19.97
CA THR A 431 34.54 -18.77 -18.57
C THR A 431 33.39 -19.14 -17.63
N GLY A 432 33.62 -20.14 -16.77
CA GLY A 432 32.66 -20.52 -15.74
C GLY A 432 32.45 -19.41 -14.70
N PHE A 433 31.22 -19.27 -14.21
CA PHE A 433 30.89 -18.35 -13.13
C PHE A 433 29.84 -18.90 -12.16
N ALA A 434 29.83 -18.32 -10.96
CA ALA A 434 28.77 -18.50 -9.98
C ALA A 434 28.28 -17.13 -9.48
N ASP A 435 26.96 -16.98 -9.34
CA ASP A 435 26.35 -15.77 -8.77
C ASP A 435 25.61 -16.06 -7.46
N LEU A 436 25.68 -15.10 -6.54
CA LEU A 436 24.73 -14.93 -5.45
C LEU A 436 23.86 -13.71 -5.75
N ARG A 437 22.55 -13.92 -5.86
CA ARG A 437 21.55 -12.86 -6.06
C ARG A 437 20.74 -12.66 -4.79
N MET A 438 20.53 -11.41 -4.42
CA MET A 438 19.61 -11.01 -3.35
C MET A 438 18.72 -9.89 -3.87
N ARG A 439 17.41 -10.00 -3.66
CA ARG A 439 16.44 -9.00 -4.07
C ARG A 439 15.47 -8.71 -2.92
N LEU A 440 15.30 -7.42 -2.61
CA LEU A 440 14.53 -6.96 -1.45
C LEU A 440 13.05 -6.65 -1.76
N SER A 441 12.65 -6.66 -3.02
CA SER A 441 11.28 -6.48 -3.51
C SER A 441 11.24 -6.72 -5.03
N TYR A 442 10.13 -6.98 -5.71
CA TYR A 442 8.81 -7.52 -5.35
C TYR A 442 8.52 -8.73 -6.25
N HIS A 443 8.82 -8.60 -7.55
CA HIS A 443 8.57 -9.60 -8.60
C HIS A 443 9.25 -9.15 -9.91
N ASP A 444 9.87 -10.08 -10.66
CA ASP A 444 10.35 -9.83 -12.03
C ASP A 444 9.44 -10.43 -13.11
N LEU A 445 9.55 -9.96 -14.36
CA LEU A 445 8.62 -10.32 -15.45
C LEU A 445 8.52 -11.82 -15.75
N ALA A 446 9.57 -12.59 -15.44
CA ALA A 446 9.63 -14.02 -15.69
C ALA A 446 9.29 -14.85 -14.45
N ASP A 447 9.11 -14.23 -13.27
CA ASP A 447 8.71 -14.93 -12.06
C ASP A 447 7.31 -15.58 -12.22
N ASN A 448 6.91 -16.39 -11.25
CA ASN A 448 5.60 -17.06 -11.29
C ASN A 448 4.49 -16.01 -11.19
N ARG A 449 3.70 -15.85 -12.24
CA ARG A 449 2.62 -14.85 -12.34
C ARG A 449 1.47 -15.02 -11.33
N ALA A 450 1.34 -16.19 -10.72
CA ALA A 450 0.23 -16.47 -9.80
C ALA A 450 0.23 -15.47 -8.61
N GLY A 451 -0.88 -14.76 -8.41
CA GLY A 451 -0.99 -13.70 -7.39
C GLY A 451 -0.42 -12.33 -7.79
N TYR A 452 0.14 -12.21 -9.01
CA TYR A 452 0.74 -10.98 -9.54
C TYR A 452 0.03 -10.52 -10.82
N LEU A 453 0.20 -9.24 -11.15
CA LEU A 453 -0.33 -8.68 -12.39
C LEU A 453 0.56 -9.07 -13.57
N ASP A 454 -0.05 -9.51 -14.67
CA ASP A 454 0.66 -9.85 -15.88
C ASP A 454 1.43 -8.65 -16.46
N GLY A 455 2.65 -8.90 -16.91
CA GLY A 455 3.47 -7.86 -17.52
C GLY A 455 3.91 -6.76 -16.54
N ALA A 456 3.72 -6.96 -15.25
CA ALA A 456 4.17 -6.05 -14.21
C ALA A 456 5.45 -6.58 -13.55
N ALA A 457 6.48 -5.75 -13.43
CA ALA A 457 7.61 -6.05 -12.57
C ALA A 457 8.06 -4.82 -11.79
N ILE A 458 8.45 -5.06 -10.55
CA ILE A 458 8.99 -4.05 -9.65
C ILE A 458 10.13 -4.72 -8.89
N ASN A 459 11.34 -4.23 -9.10
CA ASN A 459 12.53 -4.67 -8.39
C ASN A 459 13.20 -3.43 -7.79
N ILE A 460 13.21 -3.33 -6.46
CA ILE A 460 13.97 -2.30 -5.72
C ILE A 460 14.95 -3.00 -4.80
N GLY A 461 16.21 -2.57 -4.85
CA GLY A 461 17.28 -3.15 -4.05
C GLY A 461 17.59 -4.59 -4.46
N GLU A 462 18.17 -4.77 -5.65
CA GLU A 462 18.72 -6.05 -6.10
C GLU A 462 20.23 -5.99 -6.18
N LEU A 463 20.92 -6.94 -5.54
CA LEU A 463 22.36 -7.12 -5.60
C LEU A 463 22.67 -8.47 -6.24
N ARG A 464 23.60 -8.48 -7.20
CA ARG A 464 24.20 -9.69 -7.75
C ARG A 464 25.70 -9.63 -7.57
N LEU A 465 26.24 -10.62 -6.87
CA LEU A 465 27.67 -10.84 -6.72
C LEU A 465 28.07 -12.00 -7.61
N ARG A 466 29.09 -11.80 -8.44
CA ARG A 466 29.60 -12.80 -9.39
C ARG A 466 31.03 -13.20 -9.03
N LYS A 467 31.32 -14.48 -9.14
CA LYS A 467 32.67 -15.05 -9.09
C LYS A 467 32.90 -15.80 -10.39
N ARG A 468 33.75 -15.26 -11.26
CA ARG A 468 34.28 -15.99 -12.43
C ARG A 468 35.47 -16.84 -12.00
N GLU A 469 35.77 -17.89 -12.76
CA GLU A 469 36.95 -18.73 -12.50
C GLU A 469 38.26 -17.92 -12.50
N SER A 470 38.34 -16.88 -13.33
CA SER A 470 39.49 -16.00 -13.52
C SER A 470 39.68 -14.94 -12.42
N ASP A 471 38.62 -14.53 -11.72
CA ASP A 471 38.58 -13.23 -11.01
C ASP A 471 38.10 -13.35 -9.56
N SER A 472 38.29 -12.34 -8.72
CA SER A 472 37.70 -12.32 -7.37
C SER A 472 36.17 -12.19 -7.40
N ILE A 473 35.51 -12.30 -6.24
CA ILE A 473 34.09 -11.96 -6.15
C ILE A 473 33.95 -10.46 -6.46
N GLN A 474 33.04 -10.11 -7.37
CA GLN A 474 32.78 -8.76 -7.82
C GLN A 474 31.29 -8.47 -7.80
N ILE A 475 30.93 -7.19 -7.73
CA ILE A 475 29.55 -6.75 -7.97
C ILE A 475 29.31 -6.86 -9.47
N GLU A 476 28.34 -7.67 -9.85
CA GLU A 476 27.87 -7.79 -11.22
C GLU A 476 26.77 -6.78 -11.51
N GLN A 477 25.86 -6.60 -10.55
CA GLN A 477 24.71 -5.75 -10.71
C GLN A 477 24.23 -5.23 -9.36
N LEU A 478 23.86 -3.96 -9.30
CA LEU A 478 23.12 -3.35 -8.21
C LEU A 478 21.95 -2.56 -8.80
N ASN A 479 20.73 -3.08 -8.78
CA ASN A 479 19.55 -2.29 -9.17
C ASN A 479 19.02 -1.54 -7.96
N VAL A 480 19.05 -0.22 -8.03
CA VAL A 480 18.35 0.63 -7.06
C VAL A 480 16.85 0.62 -7.40
N VAL A 481 16.51 0.77 -8.68
CA VAL A 481 15.14 0.71 -9.20
C VAL A 481 15.14 -0.01 -10.54
N ASP A 482 14.20 -0.93 -10.75
CA ASP A 482 13.87 -1.55 -12.03
C ASP A 482 12.38 -1.84 -12.09
N ILE A 483 11.67 -1.14 -12.97
CA ILE A 483 10.22 -1.16 -13.07
C ILE A 483 9.81 -1.37 -14.51
N ASN A 484 8.83 -2.25 -14.70
CA ASN A 484 8.31 -2.65 -15.99
C ASN A 484 6.79 -2.66 -15.97
N SER A 485 6.16 -1.92 -16.89
CA SER A 485 4.71 -1.90 -17.08
C SER A 485 4.37 -2.30 -18.52
N HIS A 486 3.98 -3.55 -18.70
CA HIS A 486 3.58 -4.14 -19.99
C HIS A 486 2.07 -4.44 -20.04
N ALA A 487 1.24 -3.48 -19.60
CA ALA A 487 -0.20 -3.61 -19.69
C ALA A 487 -0.65 -3.65 -21.17
N PRO A 488 -1.44 -4.67 -21.60
CA PRO A 488 -1.84 -4.82 -22.99
C PRO A 488 -2.86 -3.76 -23.40
N ARG A 489 -2.73 -3.28 -24.64
CA ARG A 489 -3.72 -2.39 -25.27
C ARG A 489 -4.86 -3.20 -25.88
N THR A 490 -6.07 -2.72 -25.66
CA THR A 490 -7.31 -3.20 -26.30
C THR A 490 -8.01 -2.05 -27.01
N LEU A 491 -9.12 -2.33 -27.71
CA LEU A 491 -9.93 -1.29 -28.32
C LEU A 491 -10.50 -0.30 -27.27
N PHE A 492 -10.68 -0.75 -26.03
CA PHE A 492 -11.31 -0.01 -24.93
C PHE A 492 -10.30 0.55 -23.93
N LEU A 493 -9.16 -0.10 -23.72
CA LEU A 493 -8.12 0.33 -22.78
C LEU A 493 -6.79 0.57 -23.51
N ASN A 494 -6.22 1.77 -23.37
CA ASN A 494 -5.02 2.19 -24.10
C ASN A 494 -3.86 2.59 -23.18
N PRO A 495 -3.39 1.73 -22.26
CA PRO A 495 -2.28 2.06 -21.36
C PRO A 495 -0.98 2.33 -22.13
N ILE A 496 -0.10 3.12 -21.54
CA ILE A 496 1.27 3.29 -22.03
C ILE A 496 2.12 2.16 -21.45
N THR A 497 2.87 1.47 -22.30
CA THR A 497 3.92 0.55 -21.84
C THR A 497 5.16 1.35 -21.54
N TRP A 498 5.83 1.08 -20.42
CA TRP A 498 7.03 1.82 -20.06
C TRP A 498 7.95 0.99 -19.15
N ARG A 499 9.24 1.36 -19.17
CA ARG A 499 10.28 0.79 -18.31
C ARG A 499 11.14 1.91 -17.76
N VAL A 500 11.62 1.76 -16.53
CA VAL A 500 12.73 2.54 -15.98
C VAL A 500 13.65 1.63 -15.17
N LYS A 501 14.96 1.82 -15.31
CA LYS A 501 15.97 1.10 -14.55
C LYS A 501 17.10 2.06 -14.19
N ALA A 502 17.55 2.01 -12.94
CA ALA A 502 18.67 2.79 -12.43
C ALA A 502 19.51 1.93 -11.47
N GLY A 503 20.83 1.98 -11.62
CA GLY A 503 21.72 1.15 -10.83
C GLY A 503 23.15 1.10 -11.35
N LEU A 504 23.88 0.10 -10.89
CA LEU A 504 25.21 -0.27 -11.37
C LEU A 504 25.13 -1.59 -12.13
N GLU A 505 25.83 -1.71 -13.25
CA GLU A 505 26.00 -2.97 -13.97
C GLU A 505 27.43 -3.11 -14.47
N ARG A 506 27.97 -4.33 -14.42
CA ARG A 506 29.28 -4.63 -14.98
C ARG A 506 29.22 -4.59 -16.50
N ILE A 507 30.09 -3.79 -17.09
CA ILE A 507 30.32 -3.69 -18.52
C ILE A 507 31.66 -4.35 -18.83
N TYR A 508 31.61 -5.30 -19.74
CA TYR A 508 32.74 -6.08 -20.19
C TYR A 508 33.37 -5.42 -21.41
N SER A 509 34.70 -5.47 -21.50
CA SER A 509 35.47 -5.07 -22.67
C SER A 509 36.68 -5.99 -22.86
N ASP A 510 37.35 -5.91 -24.00
CA ASP A 510 38.57 -6.68 -24.23
C ASP A 510 39.77 -6.19 -23.40
N SER A 511 39.67 -4.98 -22.80
CA SER A 511 40.76 -4.33 -22.08
C SER A 511 40.65 -4.44 -20.56
N ASP A 512 39.53 -4.02 -20.00
CA ASP A 512 39.18 -4.12 -18.57
C ASP A 512 37.66 -4.04 -18.39
N ASP A 513 37.15 -4.63 -17.32
CA ASP A 513 35.73 -4.53 -16.98
C ASP A 513 35.47 -3.30 -16.12
N ASP A 514 34.41 -2.56 -16.40
CA ASP A 514 33.99 -1.43 -15.56
C ASP A 514 32.65 -1.68 -14.87
N LEU A 515 32.50 -1.16 -13.64
CA LEU A 515 31.22 -1.14 -12.96
C LEU A 515 30.52 0.19 -13.28
N ALA A 516 29.72 0.18 -14.34
CA ALA A 516 29.10 1.38 -14.87
C ALA A 516 27.84 1.77 -14.09
N ALA A 517 27.72 3.06 -13.75
CA ALA A 517 26.47 3.63 -13.26
C ALA A 517 25.57 3.96 -14.45
N GLN A 518 24.30 3.56 -14.40
CA GLN A 518 23.41 3.76 -15.53
C GLN A 518 21.98 4.07 -15.09
N VAL A 519 21.30 4.84 -15.93
CA VAL A 519 19.86 5.02 -15.92
C VAL A 519 19.33 4.86 -17.33
N HIS A 520 18.32 4.04 -17.51
CA HIS A 520 17.61 3.96 -18.78
C HIS A 520 16.11 3.83 -18.57
N GLY A 521 15.37 4.27 -19.57
CA GLY A 521 13.93 4.17 -19.57
C GLY A 521 13.38 4.34 -20.96
N GLY A 522 12.11 4.01 -21.11
CA GLY A 522 11.46 4.05 -22.41
C GLY A 522 9.97 3.89 -22.30
N ALA A 523 9.32 4.14 -23.43
CA ALA A 523 7.88 4.03 -23.57
C ALA A 523 7.52 3.38 -24.92
N GLY A 524 6.36 2.74 -24.95
CA GLY A 524 5.88 2.05 -26.13
C GLY A 524 4.51 1.42 -25.93
N VAL A 525 4.33 0.24 -26.52
CA VAL A 525 3.05 -0.47 -26.55
C VAL A 525 3.23 -1.96 -26.31
N THR A 526 2.22 -2.55 -25.68
CA THR A 526 2.08 -4.00 -25.49
C THR A 526 0.74 -4.44 -26.06
N TYR A 527 0.71 -5.60 -26.71
CA TYR A 527 -0.51 -6.25 -27.18
C TYR A 527 -0.57 -7.68 -26.63
N GLY A 528 -1.77 -8.11 -26.23
CA GLY A 528 -2.04 -9.49 -25.87
C GLY A 528 -2.41 -10.32 -27.10
N LEU A 529 -1.85 -11.52 -27.23
CA LEU A 529 -2.25 -12.53 -28.19
C LEU A 529 -2.93 -13.68 -27.43
N GLY A 530 -4.25 -13.52 -27.19
CA GLY A 530 -4.97 -14.34 -26.21
C GLY A 530 -4.53 -14.05 -24.78
N ASP A 531 -4.81 -14.98 -23.86
CA ASP A 531 -4.59 -14.78 -22.41
C ASP A 531 -3.19 -15.23 -21.93
N GLN A 532 -2.35 -15.72 -22.86
CA GLN A 532 -1.08 -16.37 -22.55
C GLN A 532 0.15 -15.65 -23.09
N VAL A 533 -0.02 -14.71 -24.02
CA VAL A 533 1.12 -14.10 -24.71
C VAL A 533 0.98 -12.59 -24.70
N LEU A 534 2.02 -11.90 -24.21
CA LEU A 534 2.20 -10.47 -24.37
C LEU A 534 3.34 -10.23 -25.36
N VAL A 535 3.15 -9.31 -26.29
CA VAL A 535 4.20 -8.84 -27.22
C VAL A 535 4.32 -7.34 -27.09
N TYR A 536 5.54 -6.84 -26.93
CA TYR A 536 5.79 -5.42 -26.67
C TYR A 536 6.95 -4.87 -27.48
N GLY A 537 6.89 -3.56 -27.71
CA GLY A 537 7.93 -2.78 -28.36
C GLY A 537 8.00 -1.37 -27.76
N MET A 538 9.21 -0.87 -27.53
CA MET A 538 9.48 0.41 -26.87
C MET A 538 10.64 1.16 -27.53
N ALA A 539 10.53 2.49 -27.56
CA ALA A 539 11.68 3.36 -27.77
C ALA A 539 12.37 3.60 -26.42
N MET A 540 13.70 3.53 -26.40
CA MET A 540 14.50 3.56 -25.19
C MET A 540 15.52 4.71 -25.25
N ALA A 541 15.83 5.25 -24.08
CA ALA A 541 16.97 6.14 -23.86
C ALA A 541 17.78 5.62 -22.67
N ARG A 542 19.09 5.80 -22.72
CA ARG A 542 20.04 5.36 -21.70
C ARG A 542 21.07 6.45 -21.47
N LEU A 543 21.43 6.68 -20.21
CA LEU A 543 22.57 7.48 -19.81
C LEU A 543 23.46 6.59 -18.96
N GLU A 544 24.74 6.54 -19.31
CA GLU A 544 25.72 5.69 -18.66
C GLU A 544 26.92 6.54 -18.25
N TYR A 545 27.48 6.26 -17.08
CA TYR A 545 28.80 6.69 -16.64
C TYR A 545 29.68 5.44 -16.57
N ASN A 546 30.68 5.38 -17.44
CA ASN A 546 31.52 4.21 -17.68
C ASN A 546 32.88 4.69 -18.19
N ALA A 547 33.95 4.28 -17.52
CA ALA A 547 35.33 4.66 -17.82
C ALA A 547 35.83 4.15 -19.19
N LEU A 548 35.10 3.21 -19.80
CA LEU A 548 35.38 2.67 -21.14
C LEU A 548 34.85 3.57 -22.27
N LEU A 549 34.13 4.66 -21.96
CA LEU A 549 33.60 5.62 -22.93
C LEU A 549 34.54 6.82 -23.10
N ASP A 550 34.55 7.44 -24.30
CA ASP A 550 35.43 8.57 -24.65
C ASP A 550 35.41 9.76 -23.67
N HIS A 551 34.27 9.98 -23.01
CA HIS A 551 34.05 11.07 -22.07
C HIS A 551 33.68 10.60 -20.65
N ASN A 552 33.84 9.30 -20.37
CA ASN A 552 33.36 8.61 -19.17
C ASN A 552 31.84 8.65 -18.97
N TRP A 553 31.08 9.31 -19.85
CA TRP A 553 29.64 9.26 -19.88
C TRP A 553 29.13 9.26 -21.33
N GLY A 554 28.02 8.57 -21.55
CA GLY A 554 27.45 8.39 -22.88
C GLY A 554 25.93 8.33 -22.85
N PRO A 555 25.23 9.28 -23.48
CA PRO A 555 23.82 9.13 -23.80
C PRO A 555 23.65 8.20 -25.01
N GLY A 556 22.69 7.29 -24.91
CA GLY A 556 22.32 6.36 -25.96
C GLY A 556 20.82 6.37 -26.24
N LEU A 557 20.46 6.23 -27.50
CA LEU A 557 19.08 6.03 -27.95
C LEU A 557 18.93 4.63 -28.51
N GLY A 558 17.78 4.01 -28.27
CA GLY A 558 17.61 2.60 -28.55
C GLY A 558 16.17 2.18 -28.77
N ALA A 559 16.02 0.89 -28.98
CA ALA A 559 14.74 0.22 -29.07
C ALA A 559 14.80 -1.11 -28.33
N LEU A 560 13.65 -1.52 -27.82
CA LEU A 560 13.46 -2.80 -27.16
C LEU A 560 12.21 -3.47 -27.70
N ALA A 561 12.28 -4.76 -28.00
CA ALA A 561 11.14 -5.58 -28.37
C ALA A 561 11.22 -6.92 -27.65
N GLY A 562 10.07 -7.47 -27.28
CA GLY A 562 10.06 -8.74 -26.57
C GLY A 562 8.68 -9.36 -26.48
N SER A 563 8.64 -10.54 -25.87
CA SER A 563 7.42 -11.25 -25.54
C SER A 563 7.52 -11.95 -24.19
N LEU A 564 6.37 -12.07 -23.53
CA LEU A 564 6.16 -12.91 -22.36
C LEU A 564 5.14 -13.97 -22.74
N ILE A 565 5.50 -15.24 -22.58
CA ILE A 565 4.68 -16.39 -22.94
C ILE A 565 4.48 -17.23 -21.68
N TYR A 566 3.24 -17.30 -21.22
CA TYR A 566 2.84 -18.02 -20.01
C TYR A 566 2.47 -19.46 -20.38
N LEU A 567 3.39 -20.38 -20.13
CA LEU A 567 3.25 -21.81 -20.40
C LEU A 567 2.84 -22.57 -19.13
N PRO A 568 2.27 -23.78 -19.24
CA PRO A 568 2.02 -24.64 -18.07
C PRO A 568 3.28 -24.97 -17.26
N LEU A 569 4.46 -24.96 -17.90
CA LEU A 569 5.76 -25.20 -17.27
C LEU A 569 6.38 -23.94 -16.66
N GLY A 570 5.73 -22.77 -16.77
CA GLY A 570 6.20 -21.49 -16.26
C GLY A 570 6.28 -20.41 -17.34
N THR A 571 7.05 -19.36 -17.09
CA THR A 571 7.10 -18.17 -17.94
C THR A 571 8.33 -18.21 -18.86
N LEU A 572 8.10 -18.04 -20.15
CA LEU A 572 9.12 -17.85 -21.17
C LEU A 572 9.17 -16.36 -21.55
N GLN A 573 10.34 -15.75 -21.43
CA GLN A 573 10.60 -14.38 -21.87
C GLN A 573 11.60 -14.40 -23.03
N LEU A 574 11.26 -13.66 -24.08
CA LEU A 574 12.13 -13.32 -25.20
C LEU A 574 12.30 -11.81 -25.19
N GLU A 575 13.52 -11.30 -25.17
CA GLU A 575 13.76 -9.86 -25.20
C GLU A 575 14.97 -9.53 -26.07
N SER A 576 14.84 -8.47 -26.85
CA SER A 576 15.91 -7.92 -27.67
C SER A 576 15.98 -6.42 -27.45
N SER A 577 17.18 -5.92 -27.17
CA SER A 577 17.44 -4.49 -27.00
C SER A 577 18.62 -4.05 -27.84
N PHE A 578 18.59 -2.80 -28.29
CA PHE A 578 19.66 -2.16 -29.05
C PHE A 578 19.76 -0.70 -28.62
N TYR A 579 21.00 -0.21 -28.44
CA TYR A 579 21.33 1.17 -28.14
C TYR A 579 22.47 1.66 -29.04
N GLN A 580 22.33 2.86 -29.56
CA GLN A 580 23.36 3.62 -30.24
C GLN A 580 23.78 4.80 -29.35
N TYR A 581 25.05 4.87 -28.99
CA TYR A 581 25.64 5.94 -28.19
C TYR A 581 26.22 7.06 -29.07
N THR A 582 26.38 8.25 -28.49
CA THR A 582 26.88 9.44 -29.19
C THR A 582 28.35 9.38 -29.60
N ASP A 583 29.14 8.54 -28.95
CA ASP A 583 30.54 8.23 -29.31
C ASP A 583 30.65 7.19 -30.44
N GLY A 584 29.51 6.72 -30.97
CA GLY A 584 29.45 5.75 -32.05
C GLY A 584 29.41 4.29 -31.59
N LEU A 585 29.51 4.03 -30.27
CA LEU A 585 29.41 2.67 -29.74
C LEU A 585 27.97 2.14 -29.86
N GLU A 586 27.88 0.83 -30.07
CA GLU A 586 26.62 0.10 -30.13
C GLU A 586 26.59 -0.92 -29.00
N ARG A 587 25.42 -1.04 -28.37
CA ARG A 587 25.14 -2.12 -27.42
C ARG A 587 23.88 -2.84 -27.86
N TYR A 588 23.93 -4.17 -27.89
CA TYR A 588 22.73 -4.97 -28.07
C TYR A 588 22.76 -6.19 -27.17
N GLN A 589 21.56 -6.65 -26.82
CA GLN A 589 21.35 -7.87 -26.06
C GLN A 589 20.14 -8.60 -26.61
N HIS A 590 20.30 -9.88 -26.88
CA HIS A 590 19.21 -10.81 -27.11
C HIS A 590 19.16 -11.79 -25.94
N GLN A 591 17.99 -11.98 -25.35
CA GLN A 591 17.83 -12.77 -24.15
C GLN A 591 16.64 -13.73 -24.29
N LEU A 592 16.86 -14.94 -23.78
CA LEU A 592 15.89 -16.01 -23.60
C LEU A 592 15.91 -16.40 -22.13
N ILE A 593 14.79 -16.28 -21.43
CA ILE A 593 14.63 -16.75 -20.06
C ILE A 593 13.47 -17.75 -20.01
N GLN A 594 13.70 -18.92 -19.45
CA GLN A 594 12.64 -19.85 -19.05
C GLN A 594 12.67 -19.99 -17.54
N ASN A 595 11.65 -19.50 -16.86
CA ASN A 595 11.47 -19.69 -15.43
C ASN A 595 10.47 -20.82 -15.19
N ILE A 596 10.85 -21.81 -14.39
CA ILE A 596 10.06 -23.01 -14.11
C ILE A 596 9.76 -23.03 -12.60
N PRO A 597 8.52 -22.71 -12.18
CA PRO A 597 8.11 -22.83 -10.79
C PRO A 597 8.13 -24.30 -10.36
N ILE A 598 8.80 -24.59 -9.24
CA ILE A 598 8.83 -25.94 -8.61
C ILE A 598 7.88 -25.98 -7.39
N GLY A 599 7.44 -24.81 -6.94
CA GLY A 599 6.39 -24.63 -5.94
C GLY A 599 5.93 -23.17 -5.93
N ARG A 600 5.22 -22.76 -4.88
CA ARG A 600 4.87 -21.35 -4.68
C ARG A 600 6.13 -20.49 -4.56
N ASP A 601 7.02 -20.87 -3.66
CA ASP A 601 8.16 -20.05 -3.22
C ASP A 601 9.51 -20.55 -3.75
N ASN A 602 9.52 -21.39 -4.79
CA ASN A 602 10.75 -21.89 -5.40
C ASN A 602 10.63 -22.02 -6.91
N ALA A 603 11.68 -21.66 -7.64
CA ALA A 603 11.77 -21.81 -9.08
C ALA A 603 13.19 -22.19 -9.53
N VAL A 604 13.28 -22.76 -10.73
CA VAL A 604 14.53 -22.91 -11.47
C VAL A 604 14.43 -22.08 -12.74
N ARG A 605 15.46 -21.27 -13.00
CA ARG A 605 15.52 -20.39 -14.15
C ARG A 605 16.68 -20.76 -15.05
N LEU A 606 16.35 -20.99 -16.32
CA LEU A 606 17.30 -21.11 -17.42
C LEU A 606 17.42 -19.75 -18.09
N SER A 607 18.63 -19.31 -18.40
CA SER A 607 18.87 -18.10 -19.17
C SER A 607 19.92 -18.33 -20.23
N ALA A 608 19.69 -17.77 -21.40
CA ALA A 608 20.64 -17.68 -22.49
C ALA A 608 20.62 -16.25 -23.02
N SER A 609 21.80 -15.66 -23.25
CA SER A 609 21.89 -14.33 -23.84
C SER A 609 23.06 -14.22 -24.80
N HIS A 610 22.87 -13.39 -25.84
CA HIS A 610 23.93 -12.94 -26.74
C HIS A 610 24.05 -11.44 -26.62
N GLN A 611 25.25 -10.94 -26.29
CA GLN A 611 25.47 -9.53 -25.99
C GLN A 611 26.64 -8.97 -26.82
N LYS A 612 26.51 -7.70 -27.21
CA LYS A 612 27.63 -6.85 -27.64
C LYS A 612 27.73 -5.70 -26.66
N GLN A 613 28.88 -5.57 -26.00
CA GLN A 613 29.18 -4.48 -25.09
C GLN A 613 30.49 -3.82 -25.51
N VAL A 614 30.51 -2.50 -25.69
CA VAL A 614 31.71 -1.74 -26.12
C VAL A 614 32.34 -2.40 -27.37
N ASP A 615 33.46 -3.09 -27.23
CA ASP A 615 34.22 -3.81 -28.25
C ASP A 615 34.02 -5.33 -28.23
N THR A 616 33.48 -5.88 -27.15
CA THR A 616 33.37 -7.32 -26.93
C THR A 616 32.00 -7.90 -27.31
N ARG A 617 31.97 -9.18 -27.65
CA ARG A 617 30.76 -9.96 -27.89
C ARG A 617 30.87 -11.31 -27.20
N PHE A 618 29.81 -11.69 -26.50
CA PHE A 618 29.81 -12.92 -25.76
C PHE A 618 28.41 -13.52 -25.65
N ASP A 619 28.40 -14.83 -25.48
CA ASP A 619 27.24 -15.59 -25.07
C ASP A 619 27.33 -15.88 -23.57
N GLU A 620 26.18 -15.89 -22.91
CA GLU A 620 26.06 -16.29 -21.50
C GLU A 620 24.92 -17.31 -21.36
N PHE A 621 25.22 -18.43 -20.73
CA PHE A 621 24.25 -19.47 -20.39
C PHE A 621 24.27 -19.71 -18.89
N SER A 622 23.10 -19.78 -18.25
CA SER A 622 23.04 -19.97 -16.80
C SER A 622 21.82 -20.76 -16.32
N LEU A 623 22.01 -21.41 -15.18
CA LEU A 623 20.97 -22.06 -14.40
C LEU A 623 20.94 -21.44 -13.01
N GLU A 624 19.79 -20.93 -12.59
CA GLU A 624 19.59 -20.31 -11.28
C GLU A 624 18.54 -21.07 -10.48
N PHE A 625 18.87 -21.44 -9.24
CA PHE A 625 17.87 -21.81 -8.24
C PHE A 625 17.41 -20.56 -7.50
N ARG A 626 16.08 -20.40 -7.38
CA ARG A 626 15.43 -19.20 -6.84
C ARG A 626 14.56 -19.59 -5.66
N HIS A 627 14.80 -18.98 -4.50
CA HIS A 627 13.97 -19.13 -3.32
C HIS A 627 13.37 -17.78 -2.93
N TYR A 628 12.05 -17.74 -2.81
CA TYR A 628 11.30 -16.56 -2.38
C TYR A 628 10.94 -16.71 -0.91
N PHE A 629 11.08 -15.66 -0.10
CA PHE A 629 10.80 -15.72 1.34
C PHE A 629 10.18 -14.45 1.90
#